data_AF-A0A7X1P705-F1
#
_entry.id   AF-A0A7X1P705-F1
#
_cell.length_a   1.000
_cell.length_b   1.000
_cell.length_c   1.000
_cell.angle_alpha   90.00
_cell.angle_beta   90.00
_cell.angle_gamma   90.00
#
_symmetry.space_group_name_H-M   'P 1'
#
loop_
_entity.id
_entity.type
_entity.pdbx_description
1 polymer ?
#
loop_
_entity_poly.entity_id
_entity_poly.type
_entity_poly.pdbx_seq_one_letter_code
_entity_poly.pdbx_strand_id
1 'polypeptide(L)'
;MTKTRITKARVRVLIHWYLTGSVIKGTVDSGCKEVETHLEVQSEDEPEKVRHVVRLAKKGCFAEQMVVRPVPLTGSIRINGEPFSM
;
A
#
# COMPACT_ATOMS: atom_id res chain seq x y z
N MET A 1 -13.09 -0.41 -19.89
CA MET A 1 -13.38 -1.34 -18.78
C MET A 1 -13.53 -2.75 -19.33
N THR A 2 -12.89 -3.74 -18.71
CA THR A 2 -13.06 -5.15 -19.04
C THR A 2 -14.42 -5.63 -18.53
N LYS A 3 -15.24 -6.26 -19.37
CA LYS A 3 -16.56 -6.79 -18.98
C LYS A 3 -16.40 -8.18 -18.33
N THR A 4 -15.73 -8.25 -17.18
CA THR A 4 -15.54 -9.50 -16.42
C THR A 4 -16.25 -9.40 -15.08
N ARG A 5 -17.12 -10.36 -14.77
CA ARG A 5 -17.95 -10.36 -13.58
C ARG A 5 -17.23 -11.06 -12.42
N ILE A 6 -16.82 -10.30 -11.42
CA ILE A 6 -16.35 -10.84 -10.14
C ILE A 6 -17.55 -10.95 -9.20
N THR A 7 -17.86 -12.17 -8.72
CA THR A 7 -19.01 -12.42 -7.83
C THR A 7 -18.64 -12.25 -6.36
N LYS A 8 -17.38 -12.54 -6.00
CA LYS A 8 -16.84 -12.33 -4.66
C LYS A 8 -15.35 -12.01 -4.73
N ALA A 9 -14.89 -11.11 -3.87
CA ALA A 9 -13.48 -10.89 -3.63
C ALA A 9 -13.24 -10.73 -2.13
N ARG A 10 -12.17 -11.33 -1.61
CA ARG A 10 -11.71 -11.18 -0.23
C ARG A 10 -10.22 -10.93 -0.24
N VAL A 11 -9.77 -9.91 0.48
CA VAL A 11 -8.35 -9.63 0.64
C VAL A 11 -7.99 -9.63 2.13
N ARG A 12 -6.88 -10.26 2.47
CA ARG A 12 -6.18 -10.10 3.75
C ARG A 12 -4.88 -9.37 3.47
N VAL A 13 -4.60 -8.32 4.23
CA VAL A 13 -3.34 -7.56 4.17
C VAL A 13 -2.70 -7.61 5.55
N LEU A 14 -1.42 -7.96 5.61
CA LEU A 14 -0.59 -7.84 6.81
C LEU A 14 0.53 -6.87 6.53
N ILE A 15 0.81 -5.99 7.49
CA ILE A 15 1.92 -5.04 7.40
C ILE A 15 2.73 -5.12 8.68
N HIS A 16 4.03 -5.38 8.53
CA HIS A 16 4.97 -5.54 9.63
C HIS A 16 5.72 -4.24 9.89
N TRP A 17 5.11 -3.38 10.71
CA TRP A 17 5.71 -2.11 11.12
C TRP A 17 6.78 -2.32 12.21
N TYR A 18 7.75 -1.41 12.26
CA TYR A 18 8.63 -1.27 13.41
C TYR A 18 8.73 0.20 13.83
N LEU A 19 8.94 0.39 15.13
CA LEU A 19 9.26 1.67 15.76
C LEU A 19 10.29 1.37 16.83
N THR A 20 11.42 2.07 16.80
CA THR A 20 12.55 1.87 17.71
C THR A 20 13.07 3.22 18.20
N GLY A 21 14.00 3.19 19.16
CA GLY A 21 14.62 4.40 19.70
C GLY A 21 13.85 5.06 20.84
N SER A 22 14.14 6.34 21.10
CA SER A 22 13.58 7.11 22.21
C SER A 22 13.17 8.50 21.77
N VAL A 23 11.91 8.86 22.09
CA VAL A 23 11.39 10.21 21.87
C VAL A 23 12.18 11.24 22.69
N ILE A 24 12.45 10.94 23.98
CA ILE A 24 13.19 11.83 24.88
C ILE A 24 14.62 12.07 24.38
N LYS A 25 15.28 11.04 23.85
CA LYS A 25 16.65 11.16 23.34
C LYS A 25 16.74 11.59 21.87
N GLY A 26 15.60 11.77 21.18
CA GLY A 26 15.57 12.12 19.76
C GLY A 26 16.10 11.05 18.81
N THR A 27 16.08 9.77 19.21
CA THR A 27 16.63 8.65 18.41
C THR A 27 15.56 7.78 17.76
N VAL A 28 14.35 8.31 17.59
CA VAL A 28 13.22 7.57 17.02
C VAL A 28 13.50 7.20 15.57
N ASP A 29 13.34 5.92 15.25
CA ASP A 29 13.35 5.41 13.88
C ASP A 29 12.15 4.49 13.65
N SER A 30 11.64 4.44 12.43
CA SER A 30 10.47 3.65 12.09
C SER A 30 10.45 3.23 10.62
N GLY A 31 9.70 2.18 10.33
CA GLY A 31 9.52 1.74 8.95
C GLY A 31 8.64 0.52 8.82
N CYS A 32 8.64 -0.05 7.62
CA CYS A 32 7.92 -1.26 7.27
C CYS A 32 8.92 -2.35 6.87
N LYS A 33 8.89 -3.50 7.54
CA LYS A 33 9.75 -4.65 7.20
C LYS A 33 9.21 -5.44 6.03
N GLU A 34 7.89 -5.67 6.02
CA GLU A 34 7.24 -6.56 5.06
C GLU A 34 5.76 -6.22 4.94
N VAL A 35 5.21 -6.40 3.72
CA VAL A 35 3.78 -6.29 3.43
C VAL A 35 3.35 -7.57 2.71
N GLU A 36 2.38 -8.28 3.27
CA GLU A 36 1.81 -9.49 2.69
C GLU A 36 0.37 -9.23 2.25
N THR A 37 0.00 -9.74 1.07
CA THR A 37 -1.39 -9.69 0.60
C THR A 37 -1.86 -11.06 0.13
N HIS A 38 -3.02 -11.49 0.58
CA HIS A 38 -3.70 -12.69 0.13
C HIS A 38 -5.06 -12.31 -0.45
N LEU A 39 -5.22 -12.41 -1.77
CA LEU A 39 -6.43 -12.05 -2.50
C LEU A 39 -7.10 -13.31 -3.05
N GLU A 40 -8.35 -13.54 -2.65
CA GLU A 40 -9.23 -14.57 -3.17
C GLU A 40 -10.32 -13.93 -4.03
N VAL A 41 -10.57 -14.50 -5.20
CA VAL A 41 -11.55 -14.00 -6.17
C VAL A 41 -12.40 -15.16 -6.68
N GLN A 42 -13.72 -14.95 -6.76
CA GLN A 42 -14.68 -15.89 -7.35
C GLN A 42 -15.34 -15.25 -8.56
N SER A 43 -15.47 -16.03 -9.63
CA SER A 43 -16.11 -15.65 -10.88
C SER A 43 -16.47 -16.91 -11.67
N GLU A 44 -17.55 -16.84 -12.44
CA GLU A 44 -17.98 -17.88 -13.38
C GLU A 44 -17.49 -17.60 -14.82
N ASP A 45 -16.82 -16.47 -15.04
CA ASP A 45 -16.29 -16.09 -16.34
C ASP A 45 -15.02 -16.88 -16.70
N GLU A 46 -14.64 -16.81 -17.98
CA GLU A 46 -13.42 -17.44 -18.50
C GLU A 46 -12.19 -17.11 -17.62
N PRO A 47 -11.40 -18.12 -17.18
CA PRO A 47 -10.32 -17.92 -16.23
C PRO A 47 -9.26 -16.89 -16.65
N GLU A 48 -8.94 -16.78 -17.94
CA GLU A 48 -7.97 -15.79 -18.42
C GLU A 48 -8.48 -14.35 -18.33
N LYS A 49 -9.78 -14.13 -18.52
CA LYS A 49 -10.39 -12.81 -18.32
C LYS A 49 -10.29 -12.39 -16.86
N VAL A 50 -10.59 -13.31 -15.94
CA VAL A 50 -10.45 -13.08 -14.49
C VAL A 50 -9.00 -12.79 -14.12
N ARG A 51 -8.04 -13.60 -14.60
CA ARG A 51 -6.60 -13.35 -14.39
C ARG A 51 -6.16 -12.00 -14.95
N HIS A 52 -6.66 -11.61 -16.12
CA HIS A 52 -6.36 -10.31 -16.71
C HIS A 52 -6.84 -9.16 -15.83
N VAL A 53 -8.07 -9.22 -15.30
CA VAL A 53 -8.58 -8.22 -14.36
C VAL A 53 -7.74 -8.15 -13.09
N VAL A 54 -7.39 -9.30 -12.49
CA VAL A 54 -6.55 -9.32 -11.28
C VAL A 54 -5.19 -8.67 -11.54
N ARG A 55 -4.55 -8.99 -12.69
CA ARG A 55 -3.27 -8.35 -13.09
C ARG A 55 -3.40 -6.84 -13.21
N LEU A 56 -4.47 -6.35 -13.85
CA LEU A 56 -4.72 -4.92 -13.98
C LEU A 56 -4.99 -4.25 -12.63
N ALA A 57 -5.77 -4.89 -11.75
CA ALA A 57 -6.06 -4.39 -10.42
C ALA A 57 -4.78 -4.23 -9.58
N LYS A 58 -3.88 -5.22 -9.59
CA LYS A 58 -2.60 -5.16 -8.85
C LYS A 58 -1.65 -4.09 -9.42
N LYS A 59 -1.59 -3.95 -10.76
CA LYS A 59 -0.83 -2.87 -11.42
C LYS A 59 -1.38 -1.48 -11.13
N GLY A 60 -2.70 -1.35 -11.01
CA GLY A 60 -3.39 -0.09 -10.74
C GLY A 60 -3.56 0.24 -9.25
N CYS A 61 -3.23 -0.68 -8.34
CA CYS A 61 -3.39 -0.47 -6.91
C CYS A 61 -2.38 0.54 -6.39
N PHE A 62 -2.81 1.77 -6.10
CA PHE A 62 -1.93 2.84 -5.61
C PHE A 62 -1.15 2.43 -4.36
N ALA A 63 -1.79 1.78 -3.39
CA ALA A 63 -1.14 1.36 -2.14
C ALA A 63 -0.02 0.33 -2.40
N GLU A 64 -0.26 -0.66 -3.26
CA GLU A 64 0.76 -1.65 -3.62
C GLU A 64 1.90 -1.02 -4.39
N GLN A 65 1.60 -0.11 -5.33
CA GLN A 65 2.64 0.62 -6.06
C GLN A 65 3.48 1.50 -5.13
N MET A 66 2.90 2.13 -4.11
CA MET A 66 3.64 2.91 -3.10
C MET A 66 4.56 2.04 -2.24
N VAL A 67 4.17 0.79 -1.97
CA VAL A 67 5.02 -0.16 -1.22
C VAL A 67 6.20 -0.63 -2.08
N VAL A 68 5.97 -0.94 -3.36
CA VAL A 68 7.02 -1.52 -4.22
C VAL A 68 7.85 -0.48 -4.98
N ARG A 69 7.43 0.79 -5.00
CA ARG A 69 8.13 1.87 -5.68
C ARG A 69 8.27 3.05 -4.72
N PRO A 70 9.49 3.36 -4.24
CA PRO A 70 9.70 4.56 -3.46
C PRO A 70 9.41 5.79 -4.31
N VAL A 71 8.66 6.73 -3.76
CA VAL A 71 8.41 8.04 -4.34
C VAL A 71 8.90 9.12 -3.37
N PRO A 72 9.45 10.25 -3.85
CA PRO A 72 9.80 11.36 -2.97
C PRO A 72 8.55 11.85 -2.22
N LEU A 73 8.64 11.93 -0.90
CA LEU A 73 7.64 12.56 -0.07
C LEU A 73 8.04 14.03 0.16
N THR A 74 7.29 14.96 -0.41
CA THR A 74 7.45 16.39 -0.14
C THR A 74 6.41 16.85 0.87
N GLY A 75 6.87 17.48 1.94
CA GLY A 75 6.02 18.04 2.99
C GLY A 75 6.56 19.40 3.44
N SER A 76 5.68 20.24 3.98
CA SER A 76 6.06 21.49 4.64
C SER A 76 5.50 21.49 6.05
N ILE A 77 6.31 21.94 7.01
CA ILE A 77 5.91 22.01 8.41
C ILE A 77 5.91 23.48 8.82
N ARG A 78 4.90 23.87 9.60
CA ARG A 78 4.88 25.17 10.28
C ARG A 78 4.67 24.98 11.77
N ILE A 79 5.46 25.65 12.59
CA ILE A 79 5.34 25.64 14.06
C ILE A 79 4.94 27.05 14.48
N ASN A 80 3.75 27.18 15.09
CA ASN A 80 3.17 28.48 15.49
C ASN A 80 3.13 29.51 14.35
N GLY A 81 2.84 29.05 13.15
CA GLY A 81 2.77 29.91 11.97
C GLY A 81 4.11 30.14 11.27
N GLU A 82 5.25 29.71 11.82
CA GLU A 82 6.57 29.88 11.19
C GLU A 82 7.02 28.61 10.44
N PRO A 83 7.64 28.71 9.24
CA PRO A 83 8.18 27.56 8.54
C PRO A 83 9.23 26.80 9.36
N PHE A 84 9.18 25.46 9.33
CA PHE A 84 10.14 24.58 9.98
C PHE A 84 10.75 23.61 8.96
N SER A 85 12.07 23.61 8.84
CA SER A 85 12.85 22.65 8.05
C SER A 85 13.47 21.60 8.97
N MET A 86 13.21 20.33 8.68
CA MET A 86 13.85 19.18 9.35
C MET A 86 15.32 19.04 8.95
#